data_AF-A0A2Z7D1Q6-F1
#
_entry.id   AF-A0A2Z7D1Q6-F1
#
_cell.length_a   1.000
_cell.length_b   1.000
_cell.length_c   1.000
_cell.angle_alpha   90.00
_cell.angle_beta   90.00
_cell.angle_gamma   90.00
#
_symmetry.space_group_name_H-M   'P 1'
#
loop_
_entity.id
_entity.type
_entity.pdbx_description
1 polymer ?
#
loop_
_entity_poly.entity_id
_entity_poly.type
_entity_poly.pdbx_seq_one_letter_code
_entity_poly.pdbx_strand_id
1 'polypeptide(L)'
;MNRTLLDRTRGMLNTAGLAKSFWAEAVKTTCYVINRSPSVAIDLKTPMEVWTGQPADYSRVHTFGSPVYVLYNEQERSKLDSKNPESVSSWAMLME
;
A
#
# COMPACT_ATOMS: atom_id res chain seq x y z
N MET A 1 -9.42 -11.47 13.69
CA MET A 1 -8.99 -10.51 12.64
C MET A 1 -7.47 -10.39 12.54
N ASN A 2 -6.73 -10.29 13.66
CA ASN A 2 -5.26 -10.08 13.65
C ASN A 2 -4.48 -11.12 12.83
N ARG A 3 -4.84 -12.42 12.95
CA ARG A 3 -4.23 -13.48 12.14
C ARG A 3 -4.41 -13.26 10.63
N THR A 4 -5.64 -13.02 10.20
CA THR A 4 -5.97 -12.77 8.78
C THR A 4 -5.24 -11.56 8.21
N LEU A 5 -5.10 -10.50 9.02
CA LEU A 5 -4.37 -9.30 8.64
C LEU A 5 -2.89 -9.62 8.41
N LEU A 6 -2.23 -10.29 9.36
CA LEU A 6 -0.82 -10.67 9.22
C LEU A 6 -0.58 -11.64 8.06
N ASP A 7 -1.48 -12.59 7.84
CA ASP A 7 -1.35 -13.55 6.72
C ASP A 7 -1.47 -12.83 5.37
N ARG A 8 -2.39 -11.87 5.23
CA ARG A 8 -2.50 -11.03 4.01
C ARG A 8 -1.30 -10.10 3.84
N THR A 9 -0.80 -9.49 4.91
CA THR A 9 0.40 -8.66 4.88
C THR A 9 1.62 -9.44 4.38
N ARG A 10 1.83 -10.67 4.89
CA ARG A 10 2.90 -11.56 4.42
C ARG A 10 2.73 -11.90 2.94
N GLY A 11 1.50 -12.18 2.52
CA GLY A 11 1.17 -12.39 1.10
C GLY A 11 1.52 -11.19 0.24
N MET A 12 1.12 -9.98 0.63
CA MET A 12 1.40 -8.74 -0.10
C MET A 12 2.90 -8.48 -0.25
N LEU A 13 3.69 -8.68 0.81
CA LEU A 13 5.15 -8.56 0.75
C LEU A 13 5.78 -9.57 -0.20
N ASN A 14 5.34 -10.83 -0.13
CA ASN A 14 5.87 -11.90 -0.98
C ASN A 14 5.51 -11.67 -2.45
N THR A 15 4.27 -11.30 -2.75
CA THR A 15 3.81 -10.99 -4.11
C THR A 15 4.52 -9.78 -4.71
N ALA A 16 4.82 -8.76 -3.89
CA ALA A 16 5.56 -7.58 -4.32
C ALA A 16 7.08 -7.80 -4.40
N GLY A 17 7.60 -8.94 -3.94
CA GLY A 17 9.05 -9.17 -3.83
C GLY A 17 9.76 -8.20 -2.88
N LEU A 18 9.03 -7.62 -1.92
CA LEU A 18 9.56 -6.59 -1.02
C LEU A 18 10.16 -7.18 0.26
N ALA A 19 11.18 -6.50 0.77
CA ALA A 19 11.84 -6.86 2.01
C ALA A 19 10.89 -6.73 3.21
N LYS A 20 11.18 -7.48 4.28
CA LYS A 20 10.42 -7.41 5.54
C LYS A 20 10.44 -6.02 6.20
N SER A 21 11.38 -5.16 5.83
CA SER A 21 11.43 -3.77 6.31
C SER A 21 10.16 -2.98 5.96
N PHE A 22 9.47 -3.32 4.87
CA PHE A 22 8.23 -2.67 4.43
C PHE A 22 6.96 -3.22 5.12
N TRP A 23 7.11 -3.94 6.25
CA TRP A 23 5.98 -4.59 6.92
C TRP A 23 4.94 -3.59 7.41
N ALA A 24 5.34 -2.40 7.87
CA ALA A 24 4.42 -1.41 8.42
C ALA A 24 3.47 -0.89 7.32
N GLU A 25 4.01 -0.66 6.12
CA GLU A 25 3.26 -0.18 4.97
C GLU A 25 2.44 -1.28 4.31
N ALA A 26 2.95 -2.51 4.32
CA ALA A 26 2.17 -3.67 3.93
C ALA A 26 0.96 -3.86 4.87
N VAL A 27 1.13 -3.70 6.19
CA VAL A 27 0.03 -3.75 7.17
C VAL A 27 -0.97 -2.62 6.91
N LYS A 28 -0.50 -1.38 6.75
CA LYS A 28 -1.35 -0.21 6.44
C LYS A 28 -2.20 -0.46 5.19
N THR A 29 -1.58 -0.96 4.12
CA THR A 29 -2.25 -1.26 2.86
C THR A 29 -3.24 -2.42 3.03
N THR A 30 -2.86 -3.47 3.76
CA THR A 30 -3.75 -4.60 4.07
C THR A 30 -5.01 -4.12 4.79
N CYS A 31 -4.88 -3.30 5.82
CA CYS A 31 -6.02 -2.71 6.54
C CYS A 31 -6.90 -1.87 5.61
N TYR A 32 -6.28 -1.03 4.79
CA TYR A 32 -6.97 -0.16 3.85
C TYR A 32 -7.85 -0.96 2.87
N VAL A 33 -7.30 -2.04 2.31
CA VAL A 33 -8.01 -2.95 1.39
C VAL A 33 -9.12 -3.69 2.11
N ILE A 34 -8.86 -4.25 3.30
CA ILE A 34 -9.89 -4.97 4.07
C ILE A 34 -11.09 -4.08 4.38
N ASN A 35 -10.86 -2.83 4.78
CA ASN A 35 -11.93 -1.89 5.12
C ASN A 35 -12.77 -1.48 3.90
N ARG A 36 -12.24 -1.63 2.69
CA ARG A 36 -12.93 -1.34 1.42
C ARG A 36 -13.33 -2.58 0.64
N SER A 37 -13.10 -3.78 1.20
CA SER A 37 -13.51 -5.01 0.55
C SER A 37 -14.92 -5.40 1.00
N PRO A 38 -15.79 -5.85 0.09
CA PRO A 38 -17.10 -6.36 0.47
C PRO A 38 -16.92 -7.59 1.35
N SER A 39 -17.74 -7.71 2.39
CA SER A 39 -17.68 -8.83 3.33
C SER A 39 -19.04 -9.49 3.45
N VAL A 40 -19.04 -10.82 3.33
CA VAL A 40 -20.25 -11.66 3.47
C VAL A 40 -20.91 -11.47 4.84
N ALA A 41 -20.11 -11.18 5.87
CA ALA A 41 -20.61 -10.97 7.22
C ALA A 41 -21.44 -9.69 7.39
N ILE A 42 -21.43 -8.78 6.41
CA ILE A 42 -22.16 -7.50 6.44
C ILE A 42 -22.93 -7.30 5.13
N ASP A 43 -23.57 -8.36 4.63
CA ASP A 43 -24.43 -8.33 3.44
C ASP A 43 -23.73 -7.79 2.19
N LEU A 44 -22.46 -8.17 1.98
CA LEU A 44 -21.60 -7.72 0.89
C LEU A 44 -21.32 -6.21 0.86
N LYS A 45 -21.65 -5.48 1.93
CA LYS A 45 -21.19 -4.11 2.13
C LYS A 45 -19.71 -4.10 2.50
N THR A 46 -19.06 -2.95 2.37
CA THR A 46 -17.71 -2.75 2.89
C THR A 46 -17.75 -2.29 4.35
N PRO A 47 -16.76 -2.65 5.18
CA PRO A 47 -16.69 -2.14 6.56
C PRO A 47 -16.66 -0.61 6.64
N MET A 48 -16.01 0.06 5.67
CA MET A 48 -15.96 1.52 5.58
C MET A 48 -17.36 2.12 5.36
N GLU A 49 -18.16 1.53 4.49
CA GLU A 49 -19.54 1.99 4.24
C GLU A 49 -20.42 1.84 5.48
N VAL A 50 -20.29 0.71 6.18
CA VAL A 50 -21.04 0.47 7.42
C VAL A 50 -20.63 1.44 8.51
N TRP A 51 -19.34 1.78 8.60
CA TRP A 51 -18.82 2.69 9.62
C TRP A 51 -19.13 4.17 9.36
N THR A 52 -19.00 4.62 8.11
CA THR A 52 -19.10 6.03 7.74
C THR A 52 -20.46 6.42 7.16
N GLY A 53 -21.27 5.45 6.72
CA GLY A 53 -22.49 5.67 5.97
C GLY A 53 -22.27 6.19 4.54
N GLN A 54 -21.02 6.33 4.10
CA GLN A 54 -20.65 6.81 2.77
C GLN A 54 -20.15 5.65 1.89
N PRO A 55 -20.42 5.67 0.57
CA PRO A 55 -19.85 4.70 -0.37
C PRO A 55 -18.33 4.62 -0.26
N ALA A 56 -17.77 3.42 -0.43
CA ALA A 56 -16.31 3.26 -0.44
C ALA A 56 -15.69 3.94 -1.67
N ASP A 57 -14.73 4.84 -1.44
CA ASP A 57 -13.91 5.42 -2.50
C ASP A 57 -12.72 4.51 -2.85
N TYR A 58 -12.66 4.10 -4.12
CA TYR A 58 -11.63 3.24 -4.70
C TYR A 58 -10.61 3.98 -5.56
N SER A 59 -10.77 5.29 -5.77
CA SER A 59 -9.86 6.09 -6.62
C SER A 59 -8.39 6.01 -6.17
N ARG A 60 -8.18 5.81 -4.86
CA ARG A 60 -6.86 5.71 -4.22
C ARG A 60 -6.42 4.27 -3.96
N VAL A 61 -7.05 3.27 -4.56
CA VAL A 61 -6.63 1.87 -4.48
C VAL A 61 -5.58 1.62 -5.55
N HIS A 62 -4.36 1.31 -5.11
CA HIS A 62 -3.23 1.02 -6.00
C HIS A 62 -2.58 -0.31 -5.65
N THR A 63 -1.91 -0.91 -6.64
CA THR A 63 -1.13 -2.12 -6.45
C THR A 63 0.04 -1.85 -5.52
N PHE A 64 0.16 -2.66 -4.48
CA PHE A 64 1.30 -2.59 -3.55
C PHE A 64 2.57 -3.10 -4.24
N GLY A 65 3.70 -2.41 -4.04
CA GLY A 65 4.98 -2.76 -4.65
C GLY A 65 5.15 -2.31 -6.11
N SER A 66 4.35 -1.34 -6.56
CA SER A 66 4.57 -0.72 -7.88
C SER A 66 5.90 0.06 -7.89
N PRO A 67 6.71 -0.06 -8.95
CA PRO A 67 7.95 0.71 -9.08
C PRO A 67 7.63 2.19 -9.31
N VAL A 68 8.36 3.07 -8.62
CA VAL A 68 8.25 4.53 -8.71
C VAL A 68 9.63 5.14 -8.93
N TYR A 69 9.72 6.04 -9.90
CA TYR A 69 10.95 6.76 -10.17
C TYR A 69 10.98 8.03 -9.33
N VAL A 70 11.97 8.15 -8.45
CA VAL A 70 12.20 9.38 -7.69
C VAL A 70 13.11 10.28 -8.49
N LEU A 71 12.64 11.50 -8.78
CA LEU A 71 13.47 12.54 -9.38
C LEU A 71 14.27 13.23 -8.27
N TYR A 72 15.57 12.95 -8.20
CA TYR A 72 16.47 13.66 -7.30
C TYR A 72 16.80 15.04 -7.85
N ASN A 73 16.91 16.04 -6.95
CA ASN A 73 17.41 17.37 -7.30
C ASN A 73 18.88 17.28 -7.71
N GLU A 74 19.32 18.11 -8.66
CA GLU A 74 20.69 18.06 -9.22
C GLU A 74 21.80 18.22 -8.16
N GLN A 75 21.48 18.84 -7.02
CA GLN A 75 22.41 19.08 -5.90
C GLN A 75 22.70 17.82 -5.07
N GLU A 76 21.81 16.82 -5.11
CA GLU A 76 21.96 15.54 -4.41
C GLU A 76 22.49 14.43 -5.34
N ARG A 77 22.73 14.75 -6.62
CA ARG A 77 23.27 13.80 -7.61
C ARG A 77 24.79 13.80 -7.59
N SER A 78 25.39 12.63 -7.35
CA SER A 78 26.79 12.40 -7.72
C SER A 78 26.89 12.19 -9.25
N LYS A 79 28.02 12.55 -9.86
CA LYS A 79 28.26 12.44 -11.32
C LYS A 79 28.07 11.03 -11.90
N LEU A 80 28.02 10.00 -11.06
CA LEU A 80 27.87 8.59 -11.43
C LEU A 80 26.49 8.00 -11.09
N ASP A 81 25.58 8.76 -10.49
CA ASP A 81 24.27 8.25 -10.14
C ASP A 81 23.39 8.12 -11.39
N SER A 82 22.61 7.04 -11.45
CA SER A 82 21.62 6.82 -12.51
C SER A 82 20.63 7.98 -12.56
N LYS A 83 20.25 8.44 -13.77
CA LYS A 83 19.33 9.59 -13.92
C LYS A 83 18.00 9.39 -13.19
N ASN A 84 17.50 8.16 -13.16
CA ASN A 84 16.28 7.76 -12.48
C ASN A 84 16.57 6.48 -11.68
N PRO A 85 17.01 6.56 -10.42
CA PRO A 85 17.04 5.37 -9.59
C PRO A 85 15.61 4.86 -9.43
N GLU A 86 15.38 3.63 -9.89
CA GLU A 86 14.17 2.89 -9.59
C GLU A 86 14.05 2.76 -8.07
N SER A 87 13.01 3.33 -7.50
CA SER A 87 12.66 3.12 -6.10
C SER A 87 11.35 2.34 -6.07
N VAL A 88 11.17 1.44 -5.11
CA VAL A 88 9.86 0.82 -4.91
C VAL A 88 9.13 1.73 -3.93
N SER A 89 7.99 2.32 -4.33
CA SER A 89 7.30 3.26 -3.44
C SER A 89 6.72 2.50 -2.25
N SER A 90 7.18 2.86 -1.06
CA SER A 90 6.44 2.65 0.17
C SER A 90 5.44 3.80 0.32
N TRP A 91 4.14 3.53 0.21
CA TRP A 91 3.06 4.54 0.25
C TRP A 91 3.00 5.38 1.55
N ALA A 92 3.92 5.17 2.50
CA ALA A 92 4.10 6.08 3.63
C ALA A 92 4.46 7.51 3.19
N MET A 93 5.13 7.70 2.05
CA MET A 93 5.69 9.01 1.66
C MET A 93 4.70 9.98 0.98
N LEU A 94 3.49 9.54 0.63
CA LEU A 94 2.49 10.36 -0.09
C LEU A 94 1.14 10.48 0.65
N MET A 95 1.14 10.17 1.94
CA MET A 95 -0.06 10.21 2.81
C MET A 95 0.15 11.15 4.01
N GLU A 96 0.97 12.19 3.83
CA GLU A 96 0.87 13.46 4.56
C GLU A 96 0.29 14.54 3.62
#